data_AF-E6KRL2-F1
#
_entry.id   AF-E6KRL2-F1
#
_cell.length_a   1.000
_cell.length_b   1.000
_cell.length_c   1.000
_cell.angle_alpha   90.00
_cell.angle_beta   90.00
_cell.angle_gamma   90.00
#
_symmetry.space_group_name_H-M   'P 1'
#
loop_
_entity.id
_entity.type
_entity.pdbx_description
1 polymer ?
#
loop_
_entity_poly.entity_id
_entity_poly.type
_entity_poly.pdbx_seq_one_letter_code
_entity_poly.pdbx_strand_id
1 'polypeptide(L)'
;MSGQDLVFHETAVNYMMDDIARAASKLRESGAQMSEFVEHELGEWTDTSEARQAQKACAQRLDTRVEELSGALDALKQAFEDIRQAGIKAETLAFAAVD
;
A
#
# COMPACT_ATOMS: atom_id res chain seq x y z
N MET A 1 -21.48 7.60 35.54
CA MET A 1 -21.05 7.18 34.20
C MET A 1 -19.54 7.30 34.17
N SER A 2 -18.80 6.20 34.06
CA SER A 2 -17.34 6.26 33.91
C SER A 2 -17.04 6.73 32.49
N GLY A 3 -16.74 8.02 32.35
CA GLY A 3 -16.34 8.65 31.09
C GLY A 3 -15.03 8.06 30.60
N GLN A 4 -15.12 7.01 29.78
CA GLN A 4 -14.14 6.83 28.73
C GLN A 4 -14.67 7.66 27.57
N ASP A 5 -14.23 8.92 27.48
CA ASP A 5 -14.35 9.66 26.24
C ASP A 5 -13.69 8.79 25.17
N LEU A 6 -14.49 8.33 24.22
CA LEU A 6 -14.00 7.69 23.00
C LEU A 6 -13.34 8.81 22.18
N VAL A 7 -12.09 9.14 22.51
CA VAL A 7 -11.29 10.10 21.75
C VAL A 7 -10.80 9.40 20.49
N PHE A 8 -11.27 9.85 19.34
CA PHE A 8 -10.76 9.37 18.07
C PHE A 8 -9.42 10.05 17.77
N HIS A 9 -8.37 9.24 17.61
CA HIS A 9 -7.02 9.74 17.34
C HIS A 9 -6.77 9.98 15.85
N GLU A 10 -7.45 10.96 15.26
CA GLU A 10 -7.38 11.27 13.83
C GLU A 10 -5.94 11.44 13.33
N THR A 11 -5.09 12.15 14.09
CA THR A 11 -3.68 12.37 13.75
C THR A 11 -2.90 11.06 13.57
N ALA A 12 -3.14 10.06 14.42
CA ALA A 12 -2.47 8.76 14.31
C ALA A 12 -2.93 8.02 13.04
N VAL A 13 -4.22 8.06 12.72
CA VAL A 13 -4.77 7.46 11.49
C VAL A 13 -4.19 8.13 10.25
N ASN A 14 -4.05 9.45 10.25
CA ASN A 14 -3.43 10.19 9.14
C ASN A 14 -1.97 9.77 8.92
N TYR A 15 -1.16 9.67 9.98
CA TYR A 15 0.22 9.20 9.85
C TYR A 15 0.30 7.77 9.30
N MET A 16 -0.58 6.86 9.76
CA MET A 16 -0.61 5.50 9.22
C MET A 16 -0.97 5.49 7.74
N MET A 17 -1.96 6.27 7.30
CA MET A 17 -2.33 6.36 5.89
C MET A 17 -1.19 6.91 5.02
N ASP A 18 -0.46 7.90 5.50
CA ASP A 18 0.70 8.48 4.79
C ASP A 18 1.85 7.46 4.66
N ASP A 19 2.13 6.71 5.73
CA ASP A 19 3.16 5.65 5.72
C ASP A 19 2.78 4.50 4.78
N ILE A 20 1.50 4.10 4.77
CA ILE A 20 1.00 3.07 3.84
C ILE A 20 1.12 3.55 2.40
N ALA A 21 0.71 4.79 2.10
CA ALA A 21 0.82 5.36 0.77
C ALA A 21 2.28 5.41 0.29
N ARG A 22 3.20 5.80 1.19
CA ARG A 22 4.63 5.82 0.92
C ARG A 22 5.18 4.42 0.65
N ALA A 23 4.77 3.42 1.43
CA ALA A 23 5.18 2.03 1.24
C ALA A 23 4.70 1.46 -0.11
N ALA A 24 3.43 1.71 -0.46
CA ALA A 24 2.87 1.28 -1.75
C ALA A 24 3.60 1.93 -2.93
N SER A 25 3.87 3.24 -2.85
CA SER A 25 4.64 3.97 -3.88
C SER A 25 6.05 3.42 -4.02
N LYS A 26 6.74 3.20 -2.89
CA LYS A 26 8.12 2.69 -2.90
C LYS A 26 8.21 1.28 -3.49
N LEU A 27 7.24 0.41 -3.22
CA LEU A 27 7.20 -0.92 -3.81
C LEU A 27 7.10 -0.86 -5.33
N ARG A 28 6.22 -0.02 -5.87
CA ARG A 28 6.07 0.16 -7.32
C ARG A 28 7.33 0.71 -7.97
N GLU A 29 7.92 1.74 -7.37
CA GLU A 29 9.16 2.35 -7.85
C GLU A 29 10.32 1.35 -7.85
N SER A 30 10.54 0.66 -6.72
CA SER A 30 11.61 -0.33 -6.60
C SER A 30 11.39 -1.54 -7.51
N GLY A 31 10.14 -1.95 -7.72
CA GLY A 31 9.78 -3.01 -8.68
C GLY A 31 10.16 -2.62 -10.11
N ALA A 32 9.76 -1.43 -10.55
CA ALA A 32 10.10 -0.92 -11.88
C ALA A 32 11.62 -0.78 -12.08
N GLN A 33 12.33 -0.22 -11.10
CA GLN A 33 13.80 -0.10 -11.13
C GLN A 33 14.49 -1.46 -11.21
N MET A 34 14.02 -2.44 -10.44
CA MET A 34 14.57 -3.80 -10.47
C MET A 34 14.34 -4.45 -11.83
N SER A 35 13.13 -4.35 -12.39
CA SER A 35 12.82 -4.92 -13.70
C SER A 35 13.65 -4.28 -14.80
N GLU A 36 13.81 -2.95 -14.80
CA GLU A 36 14.69 -2.24 -15.75
C GLU A 36 16.16 -2.67 -15.60
N PHE A 37 16.68 -2.74 -14.38
CA PHE A 37 18.04 -3.16 -14.10
C PHE A 37 18.31 -4.59 -14.60
N VAL A 38 17.42 -5.52 -14.30
CA VAL A 38 17.56 -6.92 -14.73
C VAL A 38 17.49 -7.04 -16.25
N GLU A 39 16.60 -6.29 -16.92
CA GLU A 39 16.53 -6.29 -18.38
C GLU A 39 17.78 -5.69 -19.03
N HIS A 40 18.39 -4.67 -18.43
CA HIS A 40 19.68 -4.12 -18.85
C HIS A 40 20.81 -5.16 -18.76
N GLU A 41 20.98 -5.80 -17.59
CA GLU A 41 22.05 -6.77 -17.36
C GLU A 41 21.94 -8.02 -18.25
N LEU A 42 20.73 -8.34 -18.70
CA LEU A 42 20.45 -9.49 -19.56
C LEU A 42 20.33 -9.13 -21.04
N GLY A 43 20.63 -7.90 -21.44
CA GLY A 43 20.47 -7.42 -22.81
C GLY A 43 21.27 -8.21 -23.86
N GLU A 44 22.38 -8.83 -23.47
CA GLU A 44 23.20 -9.67 -24.36
C GLU A 44 22.74 -11.13 -24.44
N TRP A 45 21.77 -11.54 -23.61
CA TRP A 45 21.28 -12.91 -23.60
C TRP A 45 20.36 -13.16 -24.78
N THR A 46 20.54 -14.28 -25.46
CA THR A 46 19.64 -14.67 -26.55
C THR A 46 18.24 -14.94 -26.00
N ASP A 47 17.25 -14.27 -26.57
CA ASP A 47 15.84 -14.34 -26.16
C ASP A 47 15.23 -15.74 -26.24
N THR A 48 15.79 -16.61 -27.07
CA THR A 48 15.34 -18.01 -27.23
C THR A 48 16.03 -18.97 -26.27
N SER A 49 16.97 -18.51 -25.45
CA SER A 49 17.62 -19.38 -24.46
C SER A 49 16.65 -19.71 -23.33
N GLU A 50 16.69 -20.96 -22.86
CA GLU A 50 15.86 -21.43 -21.74
C GLU A 50 16.08 -20.57 -20.48
N ALA A 51 17.33 -20.16 -20.24
CA ALA A 51 17.68 -19.30 -19.11
C ALA A 51 17.00 -17.91 -19.20
N ARG A 52 16.96 -17.31 -20.40
CA ARG A 52 16.27 -16.02 -20.61
C ARG A 52 14.75 -16.15 -20.47
N GLN A 53 14.16 -17.24 -20.97
CA GLN A 53 12.73 -17.51 -20.79
C GLN A 53 12.35 -17.72 -19.32
N ALA A 54 13.16 -18.49 -18.57
CA ALA A 54 12.95 -18.71 -17.15
C ALA A 54 13.05 -17.40 -16.34
N GLN A 55 13.99 -16.52 -16.69
CA GLN A 55 14.07 -15.20 -16.07
C GLN A 55 12.84 -14.34 -16.41
N LYS A 56 12.38 -14.28 -17.67
CA LYS A 56 11.17 -13.52 -18.04
C LYS A 56 9.94 -13.99 -17.25
N ALA A 57 9.76 -15.30 -17.08
CA ALA A 57 8.70 -15.86 -16.25
C ALA A 57 8.89 -15.55 -14.74
N CYS A 58 10.13 -15.39 -14.27
CA CYS A 58 10.42 -14.94 -12.92
C CYS A 58 10.07 -13.45 -12.73
N ALA A 59 10.51 -12.59 -13.66
CA ALA A 59 10.22 -11.16 -13.67
C ALA A 59 8.71 -10.90 -13.66
N GLN A 60 7.95 -11.55 -14.54
CA GLN A 60 6.48 -11.43 -14.56
C GLN A 60 5.82 -11.83 -13.25
N ARG A 61 6.31 -12.88 -12.58
CA ARG A 61 5.82 -13.26 -11.25
C ARG A 61 6.14 -12.20 -10.21
N LEU A 62 7.34 -11.61 -10.25
CA LEU A 62 7.72 -10.55 -9.34
C LEU A 62 6.88 -9.29 -9.56
N ASP A 63 6.69 -8.85 -10.80
CA ASP A 63 5.85 -7.71 -11.15
C ASP A 63 4.41 -7.91 -10.65
N THR A 64 3.85 -9.10 -10.85
CA THR A 64 2.53 -9.46 -10.34
C THR A 64 2.45 -9.33 -8.81
N ARG A 65 3.49 -9.77 -8.08
CA ARG A 65 3.52 -9.68 -6.61
C ARG A 65 3.68 -8.25 -6.12
N VAL A 66 4.43 -7.41 -6.83
CA VAL A 66 4.54 -5.98 -6.53
C VAL A 66 3.18 -5.30 -6.69
N GLU A 67 2.47 -5.59 -7.77
CA GLU A 67 1.12 -5.05 -7.99
C GLU A 67 0.12 -5.51 -6.93
N GLU A 68 0.08 -6.80 -6.62
CA GLU A 68 -0.80 -7.33 -5.59
C GLU A 68 -0.51 -6.73 -4.20
N LEU A 69 0.76 -6.64 -3.80
CA LEU A 69 1.12 -6.09 -2.49
C LEU A 69 0.85 -4.59 -2.40
N SER A 70 1.17 -3.85 -3.45
CA SER A 70 0.90 -2.41 -3.51
C SER A 70 -0.61 -2.13 -3.52
N GLY A 71 -1.40 -2.94 -4.21
CA GLY A 71 -2.87 -2.89 -4.17
C GLY A 71 -3.45 -3.26 -2.80
N ALA A 72 -2.87 -4.25 -2.10
CA ALA A 72 -3.28 -4.57 -0.73
C ALA A 72 -3.01 -3.42 0.25
N LEU A 73 -1.91 -2.70 0.07
CA LEU A 73 -1.61 -1.49 0.84
C LEU A 73 -2.59 -0.36 0.51
N ASP A 74 -2.95 -0.16 -0.75
CA ASP A 74 -3.97 0.83 -1.11
C ASP A 74 -5.34 0.49 -0.49
N ALA A 75 -5.72 -0.79 -0.48
CA ALA A 75 -6.94 -1.25 0.20
C ALA A 75 -6.87 -1.04 1.72
N LEU A 76 -5.72 -1.28 2.34
CA LEU A 76 -5.50 -1.01 3.76
C LEU A 76 -5.65 0.48 4.06
N LYS A 77 -5.07 1.36 3.23
CA LYS A 77 -5.24 2.82 3.35
C LYS A 77 -6.71 3.20 3.27
N GLN A 78 -7.46 2.64 2.32
CA GLN A 78 -8.90 2.91 2.20
C GLN A 78 -9.66 2.51 3.46
N ALA A 79 -9.34 1.36 4.06
CA ALA A 79 -9.95 0.93 5.32
C ALA A 79 -9.64 1.91 6.47
N PHE A 80 -8.44 2.49 6.53
CA PHE A 80 -8.12 3.54 7.49
C PHE A 80 -8.91 4.83 7.26
N GLU A 81 -9.15 5.21 6.00
CA GLU A 81 -10.00 6.35 5.68
C GLU A 81 -11.45 6.11 6.12
N ASP A 82 -11.98 4.90 5.92
CA ASP A 82 -13.31 4.53 6.39
C ASP A 82 -13.41 4.59 7.92
N ILE A 83 -12.38 4.12 8.63
CA ILE A 83 -12.26 4.24 10.09
C ILE A 83 -12.23 5.72 10.51
N ARG A 84 -11.50 6.56 9.76
CA ARG A 84 -11.43 8.00 10.03
C ARG A 84 -12.79 8.68 9.94
N GLN A 85 -13.53 8.41 8.87
CA GLN A 85 -14.88 8.94 8.68
C GLN A 85 -15.85 8.47 9.77
N ALA A 86 -15.76 7.19 10.14
CA ALA A 86 -16.59 6.63 11.22
C ALA A 86 -16.27 7.28 12.58
N GLY A 87 -14.98 7.49 12.88
CA GLY A 87 -14.51 8.15 14.09
C GLY A 87 -15.02 9.58 14.22
N ILE A 88 -14.83 10.40 13.18
CA ILE A 88 -15.32 11.80 13.13
C ILE A 88 -16.84 11.87 13.30
N LYS A 89 -17.58 10.97 12.63
CA LYS A 89 -19.04 10.90 12.77
C LYS A 89 -19.47 10.55 14.19
N ALA A 90 -18.79 9.61 14.84
CA ALA A 90 -19.10 9.22 16.21
C ALA A 90 -18.85 10.36 17.20
N GLU A 91 -17.72 11.07 17.07
CA GLU A 91 -17.42 12.25 17.91
C GLU A 91 -18.45 13.37 17.71
N THR A 92 -18.85 13.63 16.46
CA THR A 92 -19.86 14.64 16.14
C THR A 92 -21.21 14.32 16.80
N LEU A 93 -21.65 13.05 16.74
CA LEU A 93 -22.88 12.61 17.38
C LEU A 93 -22.80 12.67 18.91
N ALA A 94 -21.65 12.31 19.49
CA ALA A 94 -21.43 12.40 20.92
C ALA A 94 -21.53 13.85 21.41
N PHE A 95 -20.93 14.80 20.69
CA PHE A 95 -21.04 16.23 21.00
C PHE A 95 -22.49 16.73 20.91
N ALA A 96 -23.22 16.37 19.85
CA ALA A 96 -24.61 16.78 19.66
C ALA A 96 -25.59 16.20 20.71
N ALA A 97 -25.22 15.14 21.42
CA ALA A 97 -26.05 14.52 22.46
C ALA A 97 -25.81 15.09 23.88
N VAL A 98 -24.80 15.97 24.03
CA VAL A 98 -24.43 16.61 25.30
C VAL A 98 -25.03 18.02 25.43
N ASP A 99 -25.40 18.67 24.32
CA ASP A 99 -26.22 19.91 24.27
C ASP A 99 -27.72 19.62 24.45
#